data_AF-A0A1F9DA35-F1
#
_entry.id   AF-A0A1F9DA35-F1
#
_cell.length_a   1.000
_cell.length_b   1.000
_cell.length_c   1.000
_cell.angle_alpha   90.00
_cell.angle_beta   90.00
_cell.angle_gamma   90.00
#
_symmetry.space_group_name_H-M   'P 1'
#
loop_
_entity.id
_entity.type
_entity.pdbx_description
1 polymer ?
#
loop_
_entity_poly.entity_id
_entity_poly.type
_entity_poly.pdbx_seq_one_letter_code
_entity_poly.pdbx_strand_id
1 'polypeptide(L)'
;MRKNQLLQVIAEWLREMVFPPSTHREMPSLDLRKQRAILAVAGPRRAGKTYYLYQLIQDLMESKGILKEDILFVDFEDYRLQGFGPPDVDNLFTAF
;
A
#
# COMPACT_ATOMS: atom_id res chain seq x y z
N MET A 1 -15.97 -9.78 -6.56
CA MET A 1 -16.25 -8.97 -5.35
C MET A 1 -17.23 -7.82 -5.65
N ARG A 2 -17.91 -7.22 -4.67
CA ARG A 2 -18.82 -6.08 -4.93
C ARG A 2 -18.03 -4.78 -5.08
N LYS A 3 -18.24 -4.03 -6.16
CA LYS A 3 -17.59 -2.73 -6.45
C LYS A 3 -17.61 -1.77 -5.25
N ASN A 4 -18.70 -1.71 -4.51
CA ASN A 4 -18.82 -0.84 -3.34
C ASN A 4 -17.82 -1.18 -2.22
N GLN A 5 -17.42 -2.46 -2.07
CA GLN A 5 -16.43 -2.86 -1.06
C GLN A 5 -15.04 -2.34 -1.44
N LEU A 6 -14.68 -2.42 -2.72
CA LEU A 6 -13.43 -1.87 -3.24
C LEU A 6 -13.35 -0.35 -3.03
N LEU A 7 -14.43 0.36 -3.36
CA LEU A 7 -14.51 1.80 -3.18
C LEU A 7 -14.38 2.21 -1.71
N GLN A 8 -14.91 1.41 -0.77
CA GLN A 8 -14.74 1.67 0.66
C GLN A 8 -13.27 1.53 1.08
N VAL A 9 -12.60 0.44 0.69
CA VAL A 9 -11.17 0.22 1.00
C VAL A 9 -10.30 1.35 0.42
N ILE A 10 -10.55 1.75 -0.83
CA ILE A 10 -9.85 2.86 -1.48
C ILE A 10 -10.13 4.18 -0.76
N ALA A 11 -11.39 4.47 -0.43
CA ALA A 11 -11.77 5.72 0.24
C ALA A 11 -11.14 5.83 1.63
N GLU A 12 -11.12 4.74 2.39
CA GLU A 12 -10.45 4.69 3.69
C GLU A 12 -8.95 4.93 3.54
N TRP A 13 -8.30 4.29 2.57
CA TRP A 13 -6.89 4.56 2.27
C TRP A 13 -6.65 6.04 1.99
N LEU A 14 -7.39 6.63 1.04
CA LEU A 14 -7.16 8.01 0.60
C LEU A 14 -7.48 9.03 1.69
N ARG A 15 -8.60 8.87 2.41
CA ARG A 15 -9.17 9.92 3.27
C ARG A 15 -8.97 9.70 4.76
N GLU A 16 -8.93 8.45 5.21
CA GLU A 16 -8.97 8.11 6.63
C GLU A 16 -7.65 7.55 7.16
N MET A 17 -6.80 7.00 6.28
CA MET A 17 -5.55 6.39 6.69
C MET A 17 -4.60 7.40 7.35
N VAL A 18 -4.24 7.08 8.59
CA VAL A 18 -3.20 7.74 9.38
C VAL A 18 -2.11 6.70 9.66
N PHE A 19 -0.86 7.03 9.34
CA PHE A 19 0.25 6.14 9.62
C PHE A 19 0.48 6.04 11.14
N PRO A 20 0.59 4.81 11.69
CA PRO A 20 0.93 4.64 13.09
C PRO A 20 2.34 5.21 13.35
N PRO A 21 2.61 5.74 14.55
CA PRO A 21 3.96 6.15 14.95
C PRO A 21 4.93 4.99 14.75
N SER A 22 6.04 5.26 14.08
CA SER A 22 7.02 4.23 13.75
C SER A 22 8.43 4.80 13.89
N THR A 23 9.37 3.94 14.30
CA THR A 23 10.79 4.27 14.25
C THR A 23 11.29 3.98 12.86
N HIS A 24 11.92 4.97 12.23
CA HIS A 24 12.51 4.82 10.91
C HIS A 24 13.55 3.69 10.95
N ARG A 25 13.40 2.72 10.04
CA ARG A 25 14.36 1.64 9.85
C ARG A 25 15.47 2.10 8.91
N GLU A 26 16.70 1.93 9.36
CA GLU A 26 17.88 2.08 8.49
C GLU A 26 17.95 0.92 7.49
N MET A 27 17.79 1.26 6.22
CA MET A 27 17.90 0.33 5.09
C MET A 27 18.79 0.96 4.01
N PRO A 28 19.38 0.14 3.12
CA PRO A 28 20.06 0.67 1.94
C PRO A 28 19.14 1.61 1.16
N SER A 29 19.72 2.69 0.61
CA SER A 29 18.97 3.65 -0.20
C SER A 29 18.27 2.94 -1.36
N LEU A 30 16.96 3.16 -1.47
CA LEU A 30 16.11 2.56 -2.49
C LEU A 30 15.30 3.66 -3.19
N ASP A 31 15.61 3.92 -4.47
CA ASP A 31 14.84 4.86 -5.29
C ASP A 31 13.69 4.11 -5.97
N LEU A 32 12.55 4.07 -5.29
CA LEU A 32 11.35 3.37 -5.77
C LEU A 32 10.86 3.90 -7.13
N ARG A 33 11.18 5.15 -7.51
CA ARG A 33 10.78 5.72 -8.81
C ARG A 33 11.57 5.14 -9.98
N LYS A 34 12.75 4.58 -9.71
CA LYS A 34 13.58 3.89 -10.72
C LYS A 34 13.30 2.41 -10.78
N GLN A 35 12.45 1.90 -9.88
CA GLN A 35 12.17 0.48 -9.78
C GLN A 35 11.25 0.04 -10.92
N ARG A 36 11.71 -0.95 -11.70
CA ARG A 36 10.94 -1.52 -12.83
C ARG A 36 10.41 -2.92 -12.55
N ALA A 37 10.81 -3.52 -11.44
CA ALA A 37 10.43 -4.86 -11.02
C ALA A 37 9.66 -4.82 -9.70
N ILE A 38 8.84 -5.85 -9.46
CA ILE A 38 8.14 -5.99 -8.18
C ILE A 38 9.18 -6.10 -7.05
N LEU A 39 9.07 -5.23 -6.05
CA LEU A 39 9.85 -5.33 -4.82
C LEU A 39 9.10 -6.21 -3.82
N ALA A 40 9.72 -7.33 -3.43
CA ALA A 40 9.19 -8.21 -2.39
C ALA A 40 9.88 -7.94 -1.04
N VAL A 41 9.11 -7.54 -0.03
CA VAL A 41 9.58 -7.41 1.36
C VAL A 41 9.26 -8.70 2.12
N ALA A 42 10.26 -9.55 2.33
CA ALA A 42 10.11 -10.86 2.98
C ALA A 42 10.69 -10.89 4.41
N GLY A 43 10.17 -11.77 5.26
CA GLY A 43 10.66 -11.97 6.63
C GLY A 43 9.61 -12.56 7.57
N PRO A 44 9.99 -12.93 8.80
CA PRO A 44 9.12 -13.62 9.75
C PRO A 44 7.92 -12.77 10.20
N ARG A 45 6.89 -13.43 10.78
CA ARG A 45 5.74 -12.75 11.39
C ARG A 45 6.24 -11.76 12.46
N ARG A 46 5.65 -10.56 12.51
CA ARG A 46 6.04 -9.46 13.42
C ARG A 46 7.44 -8.85 13.20
N ALA A 47 8.11 -9.11 12.07
CA ALA A 47 9.37 -8.44 11.71
C ALA A 47 9.22 -6.95 11.29
N GLY A 48 8.04 -6.34 11.46
CA GLY A 48 7.79 -4.95 11.08
C GLY A 48 7.61 -4.70 9.57
N LYS A 49 7.26 -5.71 8.78
CA LYS A 49 7.12 -5.58 7.32
C LYS A 49 6.10 -4.52 6.90
N THR A 50 4.91 -4.52 7.48
CA THR A 50 3.88 -3.51 7.21
C THR A 50 4.35 -2.09 7.57
N TYR A 51 5.06 -1.95 8.69
CA TYR A 51 5.65 -0.68 9.10
C TYR A 51 6.73 -0.20 8.12
N TYR A 52 7.54 -1.12 7.56
CA TYR A 52 8.48 -0.76 6.51
C TYR A 52 7.78 -0.32 5.22
N LEU A 53 6.67 -0.96 4.84
CA LEU A 53 5.85 -0.48 3.71
C LEU A 53 5.30 0.93 3.97
N TYR A 54 4.86 1.23 5.19
CA TYR A 54 4.43 2.59 5.55
C TYR A 54 5.56 3.62 5.47
N GLN A 55 6.78 3.25 5.89
CA GLN A 55 7.96 4.10 5.73
C GLN A 55 8.21 4.38 4.25
N LEU A 56 8.24 3.36 3.40
CA LEU A 56 8.42 3.53 1.95
C LEU A 56 7.36 4.43 1.32
N ILE A 57 6.10 4.34 1.76
CA ILE A 57 5.04 5.22 1.27
C ILE A 57 5.25 6.67 1.74
N GLN A 58 5.65 6.88 3.00
CA GLN A 58 5.96 8.22 3.50
C GLN A 58 7.15 8.83 2.74
N ASP A 59 8.22 8.07 2.50
CA ASP A 59 9.38 8.50 1.71
C ASP A 59 8.98 8.88 0.27
N LEU A 60 8.03 8.15 -0.34
CA LEU A 60 7.46 8.49 -1.64
C LEU A 60 6.67 9.80 -1.58
N MET A 61 5.83 10.00 -0.57
CA MET A 61 5.02 11.21 -0.42
C MET A 61 5.86 12.47 -0.09
N GLU A 62 7.01 12.29 0.56
CA GLU A 62 7.99 13.36 0.78
C GLU A 62 8.74 13.74 -0.51
N SER A 63 8.76 12.84 -1.49
CA SER A 63 9.38 13.10 -2.79
C SER A 63 8.53 14.08 -3.62
N LYS A 64 9.20 15.07 -4.22
CA LYS A 64 8.52 16.09 -5.04
C LYS A 64 7.69 15.46 -6.16
N GLY A 65 6.39 15.77 -6.17
CA GLY A 65 5.47 15.43 -7.25
C GLY A 65 4.78 14.08 -7.13
N ILE A 66 4.86 13.41 -5.98
CA ILE A 66 4.05 12.22 -5.69
C ILE A 66 3.00 12.60 -4.65
N LEU A 67 1.74 12.41 -4.99
CA LEU A 67 0.60 12.63 -4.12
C LEU A 67 0.12 11.31 -3.52
N LYS A 68 -0.68 11.39 -2.45
CA LYS A 68 -1.26 10.19 -1.82
C LYS A 68 -2.17 9.44 -2.80
N GLU A 69 -2.83 10.18 -3.67
CA GLU A 69 -3.70 9.70 -4.74
C GLU A 69 -2.94 8.94 -5.84
N ASP A 70 -1.60 9.06 -5.92
CA ASP A 70 -0.77 8.28 -6.84
C ASP A 70 -0.38 6.91 -6.26
N ILE A 71 -0.72 6.64 -4.99
CA ILE A 71 -0.32 5.45 -4.25
C ILE A 71 -1.58 4.69 -3.85
N LEU A 72 -1.65 3.40 -4.20
CA LEU A 72 -2.70 2.49 -3.73
C LEU A 72 -2.12 1.50 -2.73
N PHE A 73 -2.59 1.55 -1.48
CA PHE A 73 -2.28 0.55 -0.46
C PHE A 73 -3.46 -0.41 -0.31
N VAL A 74 -3.17 -1.72 -0.35
CA VAL A 74 -4.18 -2.78 -0.21
C VAL A 74 -3.72 -3.75 0.85
N ASP A 75 -4.54 -3.92 1.89
CA ASP A 75 -4.34 -4.96 2.89
C ASP A 75 -5.23 -6.17 2.58
N PHE A 76 -4.63 -7.25 2.07
CA PHE A 76 -5.37 -8.47 1.75
C PHE A 76 -5.90 -9.22 2.98
N GLU A 77 -5.48 -8.84 4.20
CA GLU A 77 -6.05 -9.38 5.44
C GLU A 77 -7.37 -8.69 5.83
N ASP A 78 -7.77 -7.63 5.12
CA ASP A 78 -9.06 -6.98 5.33
C ASP A 78 -10.21 -7.95 5.00
N TYR A 79 -11.12 -8.14 5.96
CA TYR A 79 -12.25 -9.07 5.83
C TYR A 79 -13.18 -8.74 4.65
N ARG A 80 -13.20 -7.49 4.17
CA ARG A 80 -14.01 -7.07 3.02
C ARG A 80 -13.45 -7.59 1.70
N LEU A 81 -12.16 -7.92 1.68
CA LEU A 81 -11.45 -8.51 0.54
C LEU A 81 -11.41 -10.04 0.63
N GLN A 82 -12.20 -10.66 1.52
CA GLN A 82 -12.28 -12.12 1.58
C GLN A 82 -12.72 -12.71 0.22
N GLY A 83 -11.90 -13.61 -0.32
CA GLY A 83 -12.12 -14.21 -1.64
C GLY A 83 -11.62 -13.36 -2.81
N PHE A 84 -10.84 -12.31 -2.56
CA PHE A 84 -10.18 -11.52 -3.60
C PHE A 84 -9.36 -12.42 -4.52
N GLY A 85 -9.63 -12.34 -5.83
CA GLY A 85 -8.94 -13.13 -6.84
C GLY A 85 -8.43 -12.29 -8.01
N PRO A 86 -7.80 -12.94 -9.01
CA PRO A 86 -7.24 -12.25 -10.17
C PRO A 86 -8.22 -11.31 -10.90
N PRO A 87 -9.49 -11.68 -11.16
CA PRO A 87 -10.44 -10.78 -11.83
C PRO A 87 -10.79 -9.53 -10.99
N ASP A 88 -10.59 -9.56 -9.68
CA ASP A 88 -10.85 -8.42 -8.82
C ASP A 88 -9.73 -7.37 -8.88
N VAL A 89 -8.54 -7.74 -9.36
CA VAL A 89 -7.42 -6.80 -9.58
C VAL A 89 -7.79 -5.76 -10.62
N ASP A 90 -8.37 -6.18 -11.75
CA ASP A 90 -8.80 -5.26 -12.81
C ASP A 90 -9.89 -4.31 -12.30
N ASN A 91 -10.82 -4.84 -11.49
CA ASN A 91 -11.87 -4.04 -10.87
C ASN A 91 -11.32 -3.03 -9.87
N LEU A 92 -10.28 -3.42 -9.10
CA LEU A 92 -9.59 -2.55 -8.15
C LEU A 92 -8.90 -1.39 -8.89
N PHE A 93 -8.13 -1.69 -9.94
CA PHE A 93 -7.46 -0.65 -10.73
C PHE A 93 -8.41 0.24 -11.51
N THR A 94 -9.57 -0.27 -11.95
CA THR A 94 -10.59 0.55 -12.61
C THR A 94 -11.30 1.49 -11.62
N ALA A 95 -11.34 1.12 -10.34
CA ALA A 95 -12.02 1.89 -9.30
C ALA A 95 -11.13 2.95 -8.64
N PHE A 96 -9.81 2.75 -8.65
CA PHE A 96 -8.80 3.69 -8.18
C PHE A 96 -8.53 4.75 -9.23
#